data_AF-A0A1V9ZBW8-F1
#
_entry.id   AF-A0A1V9ZBW8-F1
#
_cell.length_a   1.000
_cell.length_b   1.000
_cell.length_c   1.000
_cell.angle_alpha   90.00
_cell.angle_beta   90.00
_cell.angle_gamma   90.00
#
_symmetry.space_group_name_H-M   'P 1'
#
loop_
_entity.id
_entity.type
_entity.pdbx_description
1 polymer ?
#
loop_
_entity_poly.entity_id
_entity_poly.type
_entity_poly.pdbx_seq_one_letter_code
_entity_poly.pdbx_strand_id
1 'polypeptide(L)'
;TGPWTSLNLFWFPLNDLWNAQALNRSIVRGTSAYLGINVSASMPAYDYEGANGFTTANGTFVNQSRLFRAAIGPFLSGDCTYVALPQALALAFKTLVDALFNQLAVSPELYRHFTSIGSATMTLVPPGWSGHTYYGGNPLCVTGVASSFVQQSFDFFDDCNTPVPLAVNVEPVSTMFSLATIPSVSVADVCAHTAPEAACTKLLTVAKDVHRQLAWPSILATNMTAATSLISAGNFGLMQFAMAANGSWTLLQQPLVDGSSFDFFGRHFLFDWVMGHREVVSFQGDNGVLSLISRVYDPQLYPTGTQPLENATQILFYLVVATTVVLVAVGVGAGLLASLVHLRFRGRNLFFFHRVAGSVWIGRPLAFLRGITAVLLLSSANTALITTNDLTHLVAAPRPWFESLVIAGEATWLTYVANEVLLIFTHELSVYYSPISSCVSWIIVFAVERANPVVITGALVRDCYGINVDFGVECASGSITVGSFERWCMVGLVQLSVIALSLLLCFAFRRNYLHWREKITHDTLLITGISKAFVWTSSPAACDKGYVIDYVACVLSGLIPLWYKRQAYTFDLKLWLLLADTLSAEKGVKVLTCPPQRTCEWPNKADMVKCS
;
A
#
# COMPACT_ATOMS: atom_id res chain seq x y z
N THR A 1 26.48 9.93 -5.31
CA THR A 1 27.93 9.93 -5.11
C THR A 1 28.23 10.61 -3.80
N GLY A 2 28.52 9.83 -2.76
CA GLY A 2 28.92 10.37 -1.46
C GLY A 2 30.34 10.94 -1.49
N PRO A 3 30.75 11.71 -0.47
CA PRO A 3 32.11 12.21 -0.33
C PRO A 3 33.11 11.04 -0.24
N TRP A 4 34.32 11.23 -0.76
CA TRP A 4 35.41 10.24 -0.77
C TRP A 4 36.00 9.95 0.63
N THR A 5 35.34 10.38 1.71
CA THR A 5 35.82 10.30 3.10
C THR A 5 35.86 8.85 3.60
N SER A 6 34.99 7.97 3.09
CA SER A 6 35.00 6.54 3.43
C SER A 6 36.23 5.78 2.91
N LEU A 7 37.00 6.35 1.97
CA LEU A 7 38.28 5.76 1.53
C LEU A 7 39.25 5.56 2.69
N ASN A 8 39.15 6.39 3.74
CA ASN A 8 39.98 6.29 4.94
C ASN A 8 39.86 4.91 5.61
N LEU A 9 38.70 4.26 5.48
CA LEU A 9 38.47 2.91 5.96
C LEU A 9 38.98 1.87 4.97
N PHE A 10 38.43 1.87 3.76
CA PHE A 10 38.74 0.88 2.74
C PHE A 10 38.66 1.53 1.35
N TRP A 11 39.74 1.40 0.59
CA TRP A 11 39.86 2.00 -0.75
C TRP A 11 39.89 0.99 -1.89
N PHE A 12 39.47 -0.25 -1.66
CA PHE A 12 39.46 -1.36 -2.63
C PHE A 12 40.85 -1.84 -3.12
N PRO A 13 41.05 -3.16 -3.32
CA PRO A 13 42.32 -3.72 -3.81
C PRO A 13 42.73 -3.23 -5.20
N LEU A 14 41.79 -2.72 -5.98
CA LEU A 14 42.07 -2.14 -7.30
C LEU A 14 43.00 -0.92 -7.21
N ASN A 15 42.87 -0.10 -6.16
CA ASN A 15 43.76 1.03 -5.95
C ASN A 15 45.17 0.59 -5.56
N ASP A 16 45.31 -0.50 -4.78
CA ASP A 16 46.62 -1.09 -4.50
C ASP A 16 47.31 -1.58 -5.78
N LEU A 17 46.55 -2.28 -6.65
CA LEU A 17 47.06 -2.78 -7.93
C LEU A 17 47.44 -1.65 -8.88
N TRP A 18 46.63 -0.59 -8.97
CA TRP A 18 46.93 0.57 -9.81
C TRP A 18 48.19 1.28 -9.33
N ASN A 19 48.30 1.57 -8.03
CA ASN A 19 49.52 2.18 -7.47
C ASN A 19 50.76 1.31 -7.72
N ALA A 20 50.65 0.01 -7.48
CA ALA A 20 51.75 -0.93 -7.73
C ALA A 20 52.17 -0.94 -9.21
N GLN A 21 51.21 -0.97 -10.14
CA GLN A 21 51.48 -0.90 -11.58
C GLN A 21 52.16 0.42 -11.96
N ALA A 22 51.65 1.56 -11.49
CA ALA A 22 52.18 2.89 -11.79
C ALA A 22 53.61 3.08 -11.27
N LEU A 23 53.93 2.49 -10.12
CA LEU A 23 55.26 2.55 -9.51
C LEU A 23 56.19 1.43 -10.01
N ASN A 24 55.71 0.53 -10.87
CA ASN A 24 56.42 -0.68 -11.31
C ASN A 24 56.90 -1.55 -10.13
N ARG A 25 56.00 -1.76 -9.15
CA ARG A 25 56.22 -2.51 -7.91
C ARG A 25 55.29 -3.71 -7.82
N SER A 26 55.66 -4.67 -6.97
CA SER A 26 54.87 -5.86 -6.67
C SER A 26 54.19 -5.72 -5.31
N ILE A 27 52.93 -6.15 -5.21
CA ILE A 27 52.21 -6.30 -3.93
C ILE A 27 52.53 -7.64 -3.23
N VAL A 28 53.20 -8.57 -3.93
CA VAL A 28 53.54 -9.88 -3.40
C VAL A 28 54.80 -9.78 -2.54
N ARG A 29 54.65 -10.06 -1.24
CA ARG A 29 55.76 -10.13 -0.29
C ARG A 29 56.83 -11.13 -0.74
N GLY A 30 58.11 -10.78 -0.57
CA GLY A 30 59.25 -11.64 -0.91
C GLY A 30 59.74 -11.53 -2.36
N THR A 31 59.06 -10.77 -3.21
CA THR A 31 59.56 -10.45 -4.55
C THR A 31 60.62 -9.34 -4.49
N SER A 32 61.55 -9.33 -5.46
CA SER A 32 62.62 -8.31 -5.55
C SER A 32 62.10 -6.89 -5.77
N ALA A 33 60.84 -6.74 -6.20
CA ALA A 33 60.18 -5.46 -6.43
C ALA A 33 59.04 -5.18 -5.43
N TYR A 34 58.96 -5.92 -4.31
CA TYR A 34 57.89 -5.74 -3.33
C TYR A 34 57.78 -4.27 -2.88
N LEU A 35 56.58 -3.71 -2.83
CA LEU A 35 56.36 -2.27 -2.56
C LEU A 35 56.85 -1.84 -1.17
N GLY A 36 56.82 -2.73 -0.18
CA GLY A 36 57.21 -2.42 1.19
C GLY A 36 58.72 -2.50 1.49
N ILE A 37 59.57 -2.78 0.49
CA ILE A 37 61.04 -2.76 0.66
C ILE A 37 61.66 -1.53 -0.01
N ASN A 38 62.78 -1.07 0.53
CA ASN A 38 63.59 -0.04 -0.11
C ASN A 38 64.57 -0.70 -1.09
N VAL A 39 64.31 -0.60 -2.40
CA VAL A 39 65.13 -1.25 -3.44
C VAL A 39 66.29 -0.35 -3.87
N SER A 40 66.03 0.95 -4.05
CA SER A 40 67.02 1.95 -4.44
C SER A 40 66.54 3.37 -4.10
N ALA A 41 67.41 4.37 -4.26
CA ALA A 41 67.02 5.78 -4.10
C ALA A 41 65.88 6.21 -5.04
N SER A 42 65.74 5.57 -6.20
CA SER A 42 64.63 5.81 -7.15
C SER A 42 63.41 4.93 -6.92
N MET A 43 63.49 3.95 -6.00
CA MET A 43 62.42 3.00 -5.65
C MET A 43 62.40 2.74 -4.13
N PRO A 44 62.09 3.77 -3.31
CA PRO A 44 61.97 3.61 -1.86
C PRO A 44 60.76 2.73 -1.51
N ALA A 45 60.68 2.28 -0.26
CA ALA A 45 59.47 1.63 0.23
C ALA A 45 58.28 2.58 0.09
N TYR A 46 57.15 2.07 -0.39
CA TYR A 46 55.93 2.86 -0.57
C TYR A 46 54.98 2.61 0.60
N ASP A 47 54.67 3.68 1.33
CA ASP A 47 53.67 3.68 2.38
C ASP A 47 52.38 4.29 1.84
N TYR A 48 51.34 3.47 1.73
CA TYR A 48 50.03 3.93 1.26
C TYR A 48 49.45 5.00 2.18
N GLU A 49 49.68 4.92 3.48
CA GLU A 49 49.05 5.86 4.41
C GLU A 49 49.69 7.25 4.33
N GLY A 50 51.02 7.29 4.20
CA GLY A 50 51.73 8.52 3.88
C GLY A 50 51.40 9.09 2.51
N ALA A 51 51.28 8.25 1.48
CA ALA A 51 50.92 8.69 0.13
C ALA A 51 49.52 9.33 0.04
N ASN A 52 48.58 8.88 0.88
CA ASN A 52 47.24 9.48 1.01
C ASN A 52 47.19 10.72 1.93
N GLY A 53 48.32 11.15 2.48
CA GLY A 53 48.41 12.36 3.29
C GLY A 53 47.95 12.20 4.74
N PHE A 54 47.86 10.97 5.28
CA PHE A 54 47.50 10.76 6.69
C PHE A 54 48.66 11.05 7.66
N THR A 55 49.89 11.13 7.15
CA THR A 55 51.10 11.43 7.91
C THR A 55 51.71 12.77 7.49
N THR A 56 52.55 13.33 8.36
CA THR A 56 53.40 14.46 7.99
C THR A 56 54.44 14.05 6.95
N ALA A 57 55.17 15.01 6.37
CA ALA A 57 56.27 14.74 5.44
C ALA A 57 57.36 13.80 6.01
N ASN A 58 57.44 13.66 7.35
CA ASN A 58 58.37 12.76 8.03
C ASN A 58 57.76 11.36 8.33
N GLY A 59 56.58 11.05 7.81
CA GLY A 59 55.91 9.77 8.03
C GLY A 59 55.29 9.60 9.43
N THR A 60 55.07 10.70 10.18
CA THR A 60 54.49 10.65 11.53
C THR A 60 52.99 10.97 11.51
N PHE A 61 52.20 10.19 12.24
CA PHE A 61 50.79 10.50 12.49
C PHE A 61 50.66 11.57 13.58
N VAL A 62 49.82 12.58 13.34
CA VAL A 62 49.61 13.70 14.27
C VAL A 62 48.11 13.97 14.45
N ASN A 63 47.74 14.71 15.50
CA ASN A 63 46.37 15.20 15.71
C ASN A 63 45.29 14.11 15.58
N GLN A 64 44.25 14.33 14.76
CA GLN A 64 43.16 13.37 14.55
C GLN A 64 43.64 12.08 13.87
N SER A 65 44.55 12.14 12.89
CA SER A 65 45.02 10.92 12.20
C SER A 65 45.75 9.97 13.16
N ARG A 66 46.48 10.52 14.13
CA ARG A 66 47.09 9.75 15.22
C ARG A 66 46.03 9.10 16.12
N LEU A 67 44.98 9.82 16.47
CA LEU A 67 43.90 9.31 17.34
C LEU A 67 43.08 8.23 16.63
N PHE A 68 42.74 8.44 15.35
CA PHE A 68 42.08 7.44 14.52
C PHE A 68 42.90 6.14 14.47
N ARG A 69 44.19 6.25 14.11
CA ARG A 69 45.07 5.08 14.03
C ARG A 69 45.18 4.34 15.35
N ALA A 70 45.25 5.07 16.46
CA ALA A 70 45.34 4.48 17.80
C ALA A 70 44.04 3.78 18.22
N ALA A 71 42.88 4.32 17.85
CA ALA A 71 41.57 3.80 18.29
C ALA A 71 41.01 2.69 17.39
N ILE A 72 41.23 2.76 16.08
CA ILE A 72 40.67 1.82 15.10
C ILE A 72 41.77 0.95 14.53
N GLY A 73 42.79 1.55 13.90
CA GLY A 73 43.89 0.80 13.29
C GLY A 73 44.47 1.52 12.07
N PRO A 74 45.29 0.83 11.28
CA PRO A 74 45.81 1.36 10.02
C PRO A 74 44.69 1.85 9.08
N PHE A 75 44.91 2.99 8.43
CA PHE A 75 44.02 3.48 7.39
C PHE A 75 43.99 2.49 6.22
N LEU A 76 42.93 2.56 5.42
CA LEU A 76 42.72 1.70 4.25
C LEU A 76 42.53 0.20 4.57
N SER A 77 42.51 -0.16 5.85
CA SER A 77 42.33 -1.52 6.38
C SER A 77 41.26 -1.58 7.49
N GLY A 78 40.37 -0.58 7.55
CA GLY A 78 39.25 -0.54 8.47
C GLY A 78 37.96 -1.01 7.82
N ASP A 79 37.14 -1.72 8.58
CA ASP A 79 35.81 -2.17 8.17
C ASP A 79 34.74 -1.30 8.83
N CYS A 80 33.67 -0.98 8.11
CA CYS A 80 32.44 -0.42 8.69
C CYS A 80 31.28 -1.40 8.50
N THR A 81 30.63 -1.76 9.60
CA THR A 81 29.50 -2.69 9.58
C THR A 81 28.25 -2.04 10.14
N TYR A 82 27.15 -2.14 9.40
CA TYR A 82 25.84 -1.70 9.87
C TYR A 82 25.36 -2.59 11.02
N VAL A 83 24.91 -1.98 12.11
CA VAL A 83 24.38 -2.69 13.27
C VAL A 83 22.85 -2.72 13.19
N ALA A 84 22.28 -3.93 13.20
CA ALA A 84 20.84 -4.10 13.18
C ALA A 84 20.18 -3.61 14.48
N LEU A 85 18.97 -3.06 14.36
CA LEU A 85 18.18 -2.61 15.50
C LEU A 85 17.84 -3.79 16.43
N PRO A 86 18.16 -3.72 17.74
CA PRO A 86 17.79 -4.76 18.69
C PRO A 86 16.28 -4.98 18.74
N GLN A 87 15.83 -6.22 18.62
CA GLN A 87 14.39 -6.56 18.63
C GLN A 87 13.70 -6.07 19.93
N ALA A 88 14.39 -6.15 21.07
CA ALA A 88 13.87 -5.65 22.35
C ALA A 88 13.57 -4.15 22.32
N LEU A 89 14.41 -3.36 21.63
CA LEU A 89 14.22 -1.91 21.48
C LEU A 89 13.00 -1.61 20.59
N ALA A 90 12.85 -2.35 19.47
CA ALA A 90 11.69 -2.23 18.60
C ALA A 90 10.36 -2.58 19.31
N LEU A 91 10.36 -3.63 20.14
CA LEU A 91 9.20 -4.03 20.93
C LEU A 91 8.85 -3.02 22.03
N ALA A 92 9.87 -2.45 22.69
CA ALA A 92 9.67 -1.38 23.66
C ALA A 92 9.03 -0.14 23.03
N PHE A 93 9.56 0.31 21.89
CA PHE A 93 8.99 1.42 21.13
C PHE A 93 7.53 1.16 20.74
N LYS A 94 7.23 -0.01 20.16
CA LYS A 94 5.86 -0.38 19.78
C LYS A 94 4.92 -0.32 20.99
N THR A 95 5.32 -0.94 22.10
CA THR A 95 4.54 -0.94 23.35
C THR A 95 4.24 0.48 23.83
N LEU A 96 5.24 1.36 23.75
CA LEU A 96 5.11 2.74 24.18
C LEU A 96 4.18 3.56 23.29
N VAL A 97 4.34 3.47 21.96
CA VAL A 97 3.49 4.19 20.99
C VAL A 97 2.04 3.74 21.13
N ASP A 98 1.80 2.43 21.21
CA ASP A 98 0.46 1.87 21.41
C ASP A 98 -0.14 2.37 22.74
N ALA A 99 0.61 2.33 23.85
CA ALA A 99 0.13 2.78 25.16
C ALA A 99 -0.12 4.30 25.20
N LEU A 100 0.75 5.10 24.58
CA LEU A 100 0.64 6.56 24.54
C LEU A 100 -0.60 6.98 23.76
N PHE A 101 -0.72 6.57 22.49
CA PHE A 101 -1.82 7.04 21.64
C PHE A 101 -3.19 6.49 22.08
N ASN A 102 -3.25 5.30 22.67
CA ASN A 102 -4.49 4.80 23.28
C ASN A 102 -4.98 5.70 24.43
N GLN A 103 -4.07 6.20 25.27
CA GLN A 103 -4.44 7.12 26.37
C GLN A 103 -4.80 8.51 25.86
N LEU A 104 -4.06 9.03 24.87
CA LEU A 104 -4.35 10.33 24.24
C LEU A 104 -5.70 10.34 23.51
N ALA A 105 -6.07 9.24 22.85
CA ALA A 105 -7.34 9.12 22.15
C ALA A 105 -8.55 9.17 23.11
N VAL A 106 -8.39 8.66 24.35
CA VAL A 106 -9.47 8.61 25.35
C VAL A 106 -9.64 9.92 26.12
N SER A 107 -8.56 10.71 26.30
CA SER A 107 -8.59 11.93 27.12
C SER A 107 -8.21 13.18 26.31
N PRO A 108 -9.20 14.01 25.90
CA PRO A 108 -8.94 15.25 25.17
C PRO A 108 -8.06 16.24 25.95
N GLU A 109 -8.22 16.29 27.28
CA GLU A 109 -7.42 17.18 28.13
C GLU A 109 -5.95 16.73 28.20
N LEU A 110 -5.71 15.42 28.29
CA LEU A 110 -4.36 14.87 28.25
C LEU A 110 -3.70 15.15 26.89
N TYR A 111 -4.46 15.05 25.79
CA TYR A 111 -3.97 15.39 24.46
C TYR A 111 -3.61 16.88 24.34
N ARG A 112 -4.42 17.78 24.89
CA ARG A 112 -4.12 19.22 24.93
C ARG A 112 -2.86 19.53 25.74
N HIS A 113 -2.64 18.82 26.85
CA HIS A 113 -1.40 18.92 27.62
C HIS A 113 -0.20 18.35 26.87
N PHE A 114 -0.35 17.20 26.21
CA PHE A 114 0.70 16.58 25.41
C PHE A 114 1.16 17.49 24.25
N THR A 115 0.23 18.11 23.53
CA THR A 115 0.55 19.06 22.45
C THR A 115 1.21 20.34 22.96
N SER A 116 1.00 20.72 24.22
CA SER A 116 1.63 21.89 24.84
C SER A 116 3.12 21.72 25.16
N ILE A 117 3.67 20.48 25.09
CA ILE A 117 5.11 20.22 25.28
C ILE A 117 5.93 21.00 24.24
N GLY A 118 5.44 21.10 23.01
CA GLY A 118 6.14 21.74 21.90
C GLY A 118 7.33 20.91 21.39
N SER A 119 8.17 21.54 20.57
CA SER A 119 9.39 20.93 20.04
C SER A 119 10.51 21.95 20.03
N ALA A 120 11.75 21.48 20.22
CA ALA A 120 12.92 22.35 20.22
C ALA A 120 14.16 21.60 19.76
N THR A 121 15.00 22.27 18.96
CA THR A 121 16.35 21.82 18.66
C THR A 121 17.32 22.39 19.69
N MET A 122 18.14 21.53 20.29
CA MET A 122 19.09 21.92 21.33
C MET A 122 20.47 21.34 21.01
N THR A 123 21.51 22.14 21.22
CA THR A 123 22.89 21.65 21.10
C THR A 123 23.29 20.93 22.37
N LEU A 124 24.03 19.83 22.25
CA LEU A 124 24.39 18.96 23.36
C LEU A 124 25.87 19.08 23.71
N VAL A 125 26.17 19.06 25.01
CA VAL A 125 27.52 18.90 25.56
C VAL A 125 27.51 17.72 26.51
N PRO A 126 28.02 16.54 26.08
CA PRO A 126 28.10 15.36 26.93
C PRO A 126 28.87 15.58 28.24
N PRO A 127 28.57 14.78 29.28
CA PRO A 127 29.34 14.76 30.52
C PRO A 127 30.86 14.66 30.28
N GLY A 128 31.64 15.49 30.96
CA GLY A 128 33.10 15.46 30.88
C GLY A 128 33.71 16.01 29.58
N TRP A 129 32.89 16.45 28.61
CA TRP A 129 33.40 17.01 27.36
C TRP A 129 33.68 18.52 27.46
N SER A 130 33.27 19.19 28.53
CA SER A 130 33.48 20.63 28.72
C SER A 130 34.97 21.03 28.76
N GLY A 131 35.28 22.26 28.36
CA GLY A 131 36.65 22.81 28.44
C GLY A 131 37.64 22.28 27.39
N HIS A 132 37.15 21.65 26.32
CA HIS A 132 37.97 21.16 25.21
C HIS A 132 37.78 22.02 23.96
N THR A 133 38.77 21.98 23.05
CA THR A 133 38.59 22.41 21.66
C THR A 133 38.28 21.18 20.82
N TYR A 134 37.23 21.23 19.99
CA TYR A 134 36.71 20.07 19.27
C TYR A 134 37.04 20.13 17.78
N TYR A 135 37.32 18.97 17.19
CA TYR A 135 37.90 18.81 15.85
C TYR A 135 37.18 17.80 14.96
N GLY A 136 36.05 17.21 15.40
CA GLY A 136 35.24 16.30 14.58
C GLY A 136 34.57 15.20 15.40
N GLY A 137 33.27 14.99 15.19
CA GLY A 137 32.52 13.85 15.72
C GLY A 137 32.41 12.67 14.75
N ASN A 138 32.99 12.80 13.56
CA ASN A 138 33.03 11.79 12.52
C ASN A 138 34.43 11.18 12.44
N PRO A 139 34.61 9.85 12.62
CA PRO A 139 35.93 9.22 12.56
C PRO A 139 36.59 9.35 11.18
N LEU A 140 35.80 9.59 10.13
CA LEU A 140 36.30 9.76 8.76
C LEU A 140 36.90 11.17 8.53
N CYS A 141 36.63 12.14 9.39
CA CYS A 141 37.09 13.52 9.25
C CYS A 141 38.39 13.78 10.00
N VAL A 142 39.51 13.23 9.49
CA VAL A 142 40.83 13.30 10.15
C VAL A 142 41.60 14.61 9.93
N THR A 143 40.99 15.57 9.22
CA THR A 143 41.55 16.91 8.95
C THR A 143 40.61 18.04 9.35
N GLY A 144 39.62 17.72 10.21
CA GLY A 144 38.62 18.69 10.67
C GLY A 144 39.21 19.93 11.35
N VAL A 145 38.48 21.04 11.26
CA VAL A 145 38.87 22.34 11.84
C VAL A 145 38.44 22.47 13.30
N ALA A 146 39.16 23.31 14.06
CA ALA A 146 38.87 23.59 15.45
C ALA A 146 37.53 24.32 15.64
N SER A 147 36.81 23.98 16.71
CA SER A 147 35.54 24.58 17.09
C SER A 147 35.39 24.69 18.61
N SER A 148 34.60 25.66 19.07
CA SER A 148 34.28 25.88 20.49
C SER A 148 33.06 25.08 20.97
N PHE A 149 32.41 24.35 20.08
CA PHE A 149 31.22 23.54 20.35
C PHE A 149 31.48 22.10 19.94
N VAL A 150 30.81 21.16 20.60
CA VAL A 150 30.88 19.73 20.24
C VAL A 150 30.36 19.56 18.82
N GLN A 151 31.16 18.97 17.93
CA GLN A 151 30.75 18.77 16.53
C GLN A 151 29.84 17.55 16.39
N GLN A 152 28.98 17.59 15.38
CA GLN A 152 28.01 16.55 15.05
C GLN A 152 28.67 15.19 14.77
N SER A 153 27.91 14.11 15.01
CA SER A 153 28.33 12.75 14.69
C SER A 153 28.44 12.51 13.18
N PHE A 154 28.98 11.36 12.78
CA PHE A 154 29.15 10.99 11.39
C PHE A 154 27.83 10.95 10.61
N ASP A 155 27.93 11.23 9.32
CA ASP A 155 26.85 11.20 8.34
C ASP A 155 27.46 10.67 7.03
N PHE A 156 26.71 9.82 6.32
CA PHE A 156 27.09 9.32 5.00
C PHE A 156 27.43 10.44 4.01
N PHE A 157 26.76 11.60 4.11
CA PHE A 157 26.95 12.74 3.22
C PHE A 157 27.96 13.77 3.72
N ASP A 158 28.63 13.51 4.85
CA ASP A 158 29.58 14.45 5.45
C ASP A 158 30.88 14.54 4.64
N ASP A 159 31.12 15.73 4.08
CA ASP A 159 32.32 16.06 3.29
C ASP A 159 33.48 16.58 4.15
N CYS A 160 33.31 16.63 5.47
CA CYS A 160 34.29 17.09 6.45
C CYS A 160 34.71 18.57 6.29
N ASN A 161 33.94 19.40 5.57
CA ASN A 161 34.32 20.79 5.31
C ASN A 161 33.84 21.76 6.39
N THR A 162 32.59 21.62 6.85
CA THR A 162 31.97 22.62 7.75
C THR A 162 31.57 21.98 9.09
N PRO A 163 32.16 22.40 10.22
CA PRO A 163 31.78 21.88 11.52
C PRO A 163 30.36 22.33 11.88
N VAL A 164 29.49 21.36 12.18
CA VAL A 164 28.11 21.59 12.64
C VAL A 164 28.00 21.18 14.10
N PRO A 165 27.27 21.93 14.96
CA PRO A 165 27.07 21.52 16.35
C PRO A 165 26.34 20.19 16.48
N LEU A 166 26.73 19.38 17.47
CA LEU A 166 25.97 18.23 17.94
C LEU A 166 24.63 18.72 18.48
N ALA A 167 23.56 18.41 17.76
CA ALA A 167 22.21 18.80 18.12
C ALA A 167 21.25 17.61 18.09
N VAL A 168 20.20 17.72 18.90
CA VAL A 168 19.06 16.80 18.95
C VAL A 168 17.78 17.60 18.78
N ASN A 169 16.84 17.05 18.01
CA ASN A 169 15.49 17.57 17.96
C ASN A 169 14.65 16.87 19.04
N VAL A 170 14.12 17.65 19.97
CA VAL A 170 13.29 17.14 21.06
C VAL A 170 11.84 17.34 20.67
N GLU A 171 11.14 16.23 20.42
CA GLU A 171 9.72 16.21 20.05
C GLU A 171 8.88 15.57 21.17
N PRO A 172 7.55 15.80 21.23
CA PRO A 172 6.71 15.27 22.30
C PRO A 172 6.79 13.74 22.44
N VAL A 173 6.78 13.00 21.33
CA VAL A 173 6.80 11.53 21.35
C VAL A 173 8.17 11.00 21.79
N SER A 174 9.28 11.54 21.26
CA SER A 174 10.65 11.16 21.68
C SER A 174 10.92 11.49 23.15
N THR A 175 10.34 12.59 23.63
CA THR A 175 10.41 13.01 25.03
C THR A 175 9.67 12.02 25.93
N MET A 176 8.46 11.61 25.54
CA MET A 176 7.71 10.58 26.29
C MET A 176 8.45 9.24 26.27
N PHE A 177 9.04 8.86 25.14
CA PHE A 177 9.88 7.67 25.05
C PHE A 177 11.05 7.72 26.04
N SER A 178 11.74 8.85 26.11
CA SER A 178 12.87 9.01 26.99
C SER A 178 12.47 8.99 28.47
N LEU A 179 11.43 9.74 28.84
CA LEU A 179 10.92 9.79 30.22
C LEU A 179 10.35 8.45 30.70
N ALA A 180 9.66 7.71 29.83
CA ALA A 180 9.05 6.42 30.19
C ALA A 180 10.05 5.28 30.35
N THR A 181 11.25 5.44 29.82
CA THR A 181 12.22 4.36 29.77
C THR A 181 13.43 4.63 30.67
N ILE A 182 13.71 5.90 31.01
CA ILE A 182 14.79 6.29 31.93
C ILE A 182 14.39 6.11 33.40
N PRO A 183 15.33 5.72 34.29
CA PRO A 183 15.14 5.90 35.72
C PRO A 183 14.84 7.37 36.06
N SER A 184 14.29 7.65 37.24
CA SER A 184 13.96 9.03 37.65
C SER A 184 15.16 9.97 37.49
N VAL A 185 15.02 11.00 36.65
CA VAL A 185 16.05 12.04 36.42
C VAL A 185 15.59 13.40 36.92
N SER A 186 16.52 14.29 37.28
CA SER A 186 16.23 15.71 37.55
C SER A 186 16.09 16.51 36.25
N VAL A 187 15.27 17.57 36.23
CA VAL A 187 15.20 18.46 35.04
C VAL A 187 16.50 19.25 34.89
N ALA A 188 17.03 19.77 36.01
CA ALA A 188 18.23 20.60 36.00
C ALA A 188 19.44 19.82 35.46
N ASP A 189 19.65 18.59 35.93
CA ASP A 189 20.80 17.77 35.53
C ASP A 189 20.76 17.40 34.05
N VAL A 190 19.57 17.11 33.50
CA VAL A 190 19.41 16.86 32.06
C VAL A 190 19.71 18.15 31.27
N CYS A 191 19.12 19.27 31.67
CA CYS A 191 19.23 20.51 30.92
C CYS A 191 20.61 21.18 31.00
N ALA A 192 21.42 20.86 32.01
CA ALA A 192 22.82 21.27 32.11
C ALA A 192 23.69 20.77 30.94
N HIS A 193 23.25 19.73 30.22
CA HIS A 193 23.93 19.22 29.01
C HIS A 193 23.50 19.92 27.73
N THR A 194 22.69 20.98 27.80
CA THR A 194 22.09 21.61 26.62
C THR A 194 22.33 23.10 26.53
N ALA A 195 22.29 23.64 25.31
CA ALA A 195 22.10 25.06 25.08
C ALA A 195 21.00 25.29 24.02
N PRO A 196 20.07 26.24 24.26
CA PRO A 196 19.86 27.02 25.50
C PRO A 196 19.20 26.21 26.62
N GLU A 197 19.79 26.22 27.82
CA GLU A 197 19.28 25.48 29.00
C GLU A 197 17.84 25.87 29.37
N ALA A 198 17.48 27.15 29.27
CA ALA A 198 16.14 27.64 29.61
C ALA A 198 15.04 27.01 28.75
N ALA A 199 15.33 26.74 27.47
CA ALA A 199 14.39 26.08 26.57
C ALA A 199 14.18 24.61 26.98
N CYS A 200 15.26 23.92 27.38
CA CYS A 200 15.19 22.55 27.88
C CYS A 200 14.36 22.49 29.16
N THR A 201 14.65 23.36 30.12
CA THR A 201 13.97 23.37 31.42
C THR A 201 12.47 23.60 31.26
N LYS A 202 12.07 24.51 30.36
CA LYS A 202 10.65 24.77 30.07
C LYS A 202 9.97 23.54 29.47
N LEU A 203 10.55 22.96 28.41
CA LEU A 203 9.97 21.82 27.70
C LEU A 203 9.88 20.59 28.62
N LEU A 204 10.97 20.26 29.31
CA LEU A 204 11.06 19.05 30.12
C LEU A 204 10.20 19.12 31.38
N THR A 205 9.97 20.31 31.94
CA THR A 205 9.01 20.53 33.04
C THR A 205 7.59 20.15 32.60
N VAL A 206 7.13 20.70 31.46
CA VAL A 206 5.80 20.39 30.91
C VAL A 206 5.69 18.90 30.57
N ALA A 207 6.71 18.34 29.93
CA ALA A 207 6.75 16.93 29.58
C ALA A 207 6.67 16.02 30.81
N LYS A 208 7.33 16.36 31.92
CA LYS A 208 7.22 15.59 33.16
C LYS A 208 5.81 15.59 33.76
N ASP A 209 5.11 16.71 33.69
CA ASP A 209 3.74 16.79 34.18
C ASP A 209 2.77 15.98 33.33
N VAL A 210 2.99 15.91 32.00
CA VAL A 210 2.26 15.00 31.11
C VAL A 210 2.61 13.54 31.42
N HIS A 211 3.90 13.23 31.57
CA HIS A 211 4.38 11.88 31.86
C HIS A 211 3.78 11.31 33.16
N ARG A 212 3.58 12.13 34.19
CA ARG A 212 2.91 11.73 35.45
C ARG A 212 1.45 11.33 35.29
N GLN A 213 0.77 11.79 34.24
CA GLN A 213 -0.62 11.47 33.94
C GLN A 213 -0.76 10.18 33.10
N LEU A 214 0.37 9.64 32.61
CA LEU A 214 0.40 8.45 31.76
C LEU A 214 0.72 7.19 32.58
N ALA A 215 0.03 6.10 32.26
CA ALA A 215 0.33 4.78 32.78
C ALA A 215 1.10 3.95 31.74
N TRP A 216 2.24 3.38 32.15
CA TRP A 216 3.10 2.60 31.25
C TRP A 216 3.00 1.10 31.55
N PRO A 217 2.83 0.24 30.53
CA PRO A 217 2.84 -1.21 30.71
C PRO A 217 4.19 -1.71 31.28
N SER A 218 4.17 -2.66 32.22
CA SER A 218 5.40 -3.22 32.81
C SER A 218 6.33 -3.88 31.79
N ILE A 219 5.77 -4.43 30.71
CA ILE A 219 6.53 -5.04 29.61
C ILE A 219 7.45 -4.04 28.90
N LEU A 220 7.12 -2.74 28.94
CA LEU A 220 7.99 -1.68 28.42
C LEU A 220 9.34 -1.68 29.15
N ALA A 221 9.31 -1.71 30.49
CA ALA A 221 10.52 -1.68 31.31
C ALA A 221 11.37 -2.95 31.09
N THR A 222 10.73 -4.12 30.98
CA THR A 222 11.40 -5.39 30.68
C THR A 222 12.13 -5.35 29.34
N ASN A 223 11.45 -4.93 28.27
CA ASN A 223 12.03 -4.83 26.93
C ASN A 223 13.16 -3.79 26.89
N MET A 224 13.00 -2.65 27.57
CA MET A 224 14.05 -1.64 27.63
C MET A 224 15.27 -2.09 28.42
N THR A 225 15.10 -2.88 29.48
CA THR A 225 16.23 -3.43 30.24
C THR A 225 17.07 -4.38 29.37
N ALA A 226 16.39 -5.25 28.61
CA ALA A 226 17.04 -6.12 27.64
C ALA A 226 17.75 -5.32 26.52
N ALA A 227 17.11 -4.27 26.01
CA ALA A 227 17.71 -3.38 25.00
C ALA A 227 18.94 -2.64 25.55
N THR A 228 18.85 -2.04 26.74
CA THR A 228 19.97 -1.35 27.40
C THR A 228 21.17 -2.28 27.59
N SER A 229 20.95 -3.53 28.02
CA SER A 229 22.03 -4.51 28.17
C SER A 229 22.81 -4.73 26.87
N LEU A 230 22.10 -4.90 25.74
CA LEU A 230 22.73 -5.08 24.42
C LEU A 230 23.46 -3.82 23.96
N ILE A 231 22.87 -2.65 24.17
CA ILE A 231 23.44 -1.35 23.76
C ILE A 231 24.73 -1.05 24.56
N SER A 232 24.70 -1.27 25.87
CA SER A 232 25.88 -1.10 26.73
C SER A 232 26.96 -2.13 26.40
N ALA A 233 26.60 -3.39 26.11
CA ALA A 233 27.57 -4.41 25.70
C ALA A 233 28.25 -4.08 24.36
N GLY A 234 27.53 -3.45 23.43
CA GLY A 234 28.07 -2.98 22.15
C GLY A 234 28.82 -1.64 22.22
N ASN A 235 28.83 -0.99 23.38
CA ASN A 235 29.40 0.34 23.63
C ASN A 235 28.95 1.39 22.59
N PHE A 236 27.65 1.41 22.27
CA PHE A 236 27.11 2.35 21.28
C PHE A 236 27.16 3.77 21.85
N GLY A 237 27.72 4.70 21.08
CA GLY A 237 28.00 6.03 21.60
C GLY A 237 28.26 7.10 20.55
N LEU A 238 28.75 8.22 21.07
CA LEU A 238 29.29 9.34 20.32
C LEU A 238 30.80 9.41 20.54
N MET A 239 31.50 10.02 19.60
CA MET A 239 32.92 10.33 19.74
C MET A 239 33.20 11.80 19.42
N GLN A 240 34.37 12.28 19.85
CA GLN A 240 34.89 13.57 19.44
C GLN A 240 36.42 13.59 19.43
N PHE A 241 37.03 14.00 18.33
CA PHE A 241 38.43 14.40 18.34
C PHE A 241 38.55 15.72 19.08
N ALA A 242 39.38 15.76 20.12
CA ALA A 242 39.47 16.94 20.97
C ALA A 242 40.90 17.23 21.38
N MET A 243 41.15 18.48 21.73
CA MET A 243 42.36 18.92 22.39
C MET A 243 41.99 19.49 23.76
N ALA A 244 42.59 18.93 24.81
CA ALA A 244 42.44 19.44 26.16
C ALA A 244 43.17 20.79 26.31
N ALA A 245 42.85 21.54 27.37
CA ALA A 245 43.42 22.87 27.62
C ALA A 245 44.95 22.90 27.74
N ASN A 246 45.59 21.77 28.08
CA ASN A 246 47.04 21.61 28.13
C ASN A 246 47.69 21.34 26.74
N GLY A 247 46.90 21.31 25.66
CA GLY A 247 47.35 21.00 24.30
C GLY A 247 47.42 19.51 23.96
N SER A 248 47.03 18.60 24.87
CA SER A 248 47.05 17.16 24.57
C SER A 248 45.83 16.75 23.76
N TRP A 249 46.07 16.07 22.64
CA TRP A 249 45.04 15.45 21.81
C TRP A 249 44.47 14.21 22.47
N THR A 250 43.15 14.10 22.53
CA THR A 250 42.40 12.99 23.11
C THR A 250 41.19 12.64 22.24
N LEU A 251 40.80 11.37 22.27
CA LEU A 251 39.55 10.90 21.69
C LEU A 251 38.51 10.80 22.81
N LEU A 252 37.55 11.71 22.81
CA LEU A 252 36.43 11.66 23.76
C LEU A 252 35.39 10.67 23.26
N GLN A 253 34.78 9.94 24.19
CA GLN A 253 33.70 9.00 23.93
C GLN A 253 32.59 9.21 24.96
N GLN A 254 31.35 9.04 24.52
CA GLN A 254 30.16 9.11 25.36
C GLN A 254 29.22 7.96 24.98
N PRO A 255 29.04 6.94 25.83
CA PRO A 255 28.02 5.92 25.62
C PRO A 255 26.62 6.54 25.61
N LEU A 256 25.71 5.96 24.83
CA LEU A 256 24.30 6.39 24.81
C LEU A 256 23.56 5.99 26.09
N VAL A 257 24.01 4.94 26.77
CA VAL A 257 23.44 4.50 28.04
C VAL A 257 24.58 4.24 29.02
N ASP A 258 24.78 5.19 29.94
CA ASP A 258 25.83 5.18 30.97
C ASP A 258 25.28 5.37 32.40
N GLY A 259 23.98 5.58 32.54
CA GLY A 259 23.31 5.78 33.83
C GLY A 259 23.41 7.21 34.38
N SER A 260 23.98 8.15 33.61
CA SER A 260 24.02 9.57 33.94
C SER A 260 22.74 10.31 33.50
N SER A 261 22.67 11.62 33.76
CA SER A 261 21.61 12.49 33.21
C SER A 261 21.61 12.56 31.67
N PHE A 262 22.72 12.22 31.02
CA PHE A 262 22.83 12.22 29.56
C PHE A 262 22.05 11.09 28.88
N ASP A 263 21.72 10.01 29.62
CA ASP A 263 20.86 8.91 29.16
C ASP A 263 19.53 9.41 28.56
N PHE A 264 19.04 10.57 29.00
CA PHE A 264 17.83 11.17 28.46
C PHE A 264 17.98 11.49 26.96
N PHE A 265 19.11 12.07 26.57
CA PHE A 265 19.42 12.33 25.17
C PHE A 265 19.83 11.05 24.47
N GLY A 266 20.57 10.16 25.14
CA GLY A 266 20.83 8.80 24.67
C GLY A 266 19.56 8.09 24.17
N ARG A 267 18.47 8.17 24.95
CA ARG A 267 17.16 7.62 24.57
C ARG A 267 16.48 8.34 23.41
N HIS A 268 16.74 9.62 23.18
CA HIS A 268 16.34 10.32 21.96
C HIS A 268 17.09 9.77 20.74
N PHE A 269 18.42 9.56 20.85
CA PHE A 269 19.18 8.92 19.78
C PHE A 269 18.66 7.50 19.48
N LEU A 270 18.31 6.72 20.51
CA LEU A 270 17.70 5.39 20.34
C LEU A 270 16.30 5.46 19.72
N PHE A 271 15.49 6.46 20.08
CA PHE A 271 14.19 6.71 19.46
C PHE A 271 14.35 6.97 17.95
N ASP A 272 15.27 7.87 17.58
CA ASP A 272 15.57 8.18 16.18
C ASP A 272 16.08 6.95 15.42
N TRP A 273 16.87 6.09 16.06
CA TRP A 273 17.33 4.84 15.45
C TRP A 273 16.17 3.88 15.16
N VAL A 274 15.21 3.72 16.09
CA VAL A 274 14.01 2.89 15.85
C VAL A 274 13.14 3.47 14.73
N MET A 275 13.04 4.80 14.64
CA MET A 275 12.32 5.48 13.57
C MET A 275 13.02 5.36 12.21
N GLY A 276 14.29 4.96 12.18
CA GLY A 276 15.10 4.89 10.97
C GLY A 276 15.66 6.26 10.54
N HIS A 277 15.65 7.24 11.44
CA HIS A 277 16.25 8.56 11.20
C HIS A 277 17.76 8.55 11.43
N ARG A 278 18.26 7.63 12.26
CA ARG A 278 19.68 7.40 12.54
C ARG A 278 20.02 5.94 12.31
N GLU A 279 21.30 5.67 12.13
CA GLU A 279 21.84 4.32 12.11
C GLU A 279 22.99 4.17 13.11
N VAL A 280 23.31 2.93 13.44
CA VAL A 280 24.51 2.60 14.23
C VAL A 280 25.47 1.85 13.32
N VAL A 281 26.70 2.34 13.26
CA VAL A 281 27.79 1.73 12.47
C VAL A 281 28.92 1.37 13.41
N SER A 282 29.41 0.13 13.30
CA SER A 282 30.59 -0.35 13.99
C SER A 282 31.80 -0.22 13.07
N PHE A 283 32.68 0.72 13.39
CA PHE A 283 33.97 0.95 12.74
C PHE A 283 35.02 0.06 13.41
N GLN A 284 35.54 -0.91 12.68
CA GLN A 284 36.42 -1.96 13.21
C GLN A 284 37.78 -1.88 12.51
N GLY A 285 38.83 -2.11 13.27
CA GLY A 285 40.18 -2.29 12.74
C GLY A 285 41.04 -3.08 13.71
N ASP A 286 42.32 -3.21 13.38
CA ASP A 286 43.28 -4.03 14.13
C ASP A 286 43.45 -3.61 15.60
N ASN A 287 43.27 -2.33 15.92
CA ASN A 287 43.50 -1.79 17.26
C ASN A 287 42.23 -1.74 18.10
N GLY A 288 41.05 -1.66 17.48
CA GLY A 288 39.81 -1.50 18.24
C GLY A 288 38.57 -1.32 17.39
N VAL A 289 37.45 -1.15 18.11
CA VAL A 289 36.11 -1.00 17.56
C VAL A 289 35.46 0.24 18.13
N LEU A 290 34.92 1.10 17.26
CA LEU A 290 34.09 2.25 17.61
C LEU A 290 32.68 2.02 17.07
N SER A 291 31.72 1.79 17.95
CA SER A 291 30.31 1.68 17.59
C SER A 291 29.62 3.02 17.78
N LEU A 292 29.34 3.71 16.68
CA LEU A 292 28.86 5.09 16.70
C LEU A 292 27.44 5.19 16.16
N ILE A 293 26.66 6.11 16.71
CA ILE A 293 25.35 6.48 16.15
C ILE A 293 25.49 7.68 15.21
N SER A 294 24.88 7.62 14.03
CA SER A 294 24.96 8.66 13.01
C SER A 294 24.22 9.94 13.41
N ARG A 295 24.41 11.02 12.65
CA ARG A 295 23.48 12.16 12.57
C ARG A 295 22.09 11.71 12.10
N VAL A 296 21.05 12.49 12.40
CA VAL A 296 19.73 12.36 11.76
C VAL A 296 19.86 12.62 10.26
N TYR A 297 19.37 11.67 9.45
CA TYR A 297 19.23 11.81 8.01
C TYR A 297 17.92 12.52 7.66
N ASP A 298 17.96 13.40 6.67
CA ASP A 298 16.75 14.00 6.12
C ASP A 298 15.92 12.92 5.38
N PRO A 299 14.61 12.81 5.64
CA PRO A 299 13.79 11.80 4.99
C PRO A 299 13.61 12.13 3.51
N GLN A 300 13.69 11.10 2.67
CA GLN A 300 13.28 11.22 1.27
C GLN A 300 11.75 11.19 1.20
N LEU A 301 11.14 12.36 0.99
CA LEU A 301 9.68 12.49 0.92
C LEU A 301 9.17 12.03 -0.46
N TYR A 302 8.30 11.03 -0.46
CA TYR A 302 7.56 10.60 -1.65
C TYR A 302 6.12 11.12 -1.56
N PRO A 303 5.63 11.90 -2.54
CA PRO A 303 4.26 12.39 -2.52
C PRO A 303 3.29 11.23 -2.74
N THR A 304 2.60 10.80 -1.69
CA THR A 304 1.46 9.89 -1.75
C THR A 304 0.18 10.72 -1.88
N GLY A 305 -0.52 10.65 -3.01
CA GLY A 305 -1.85 11.28 -3.17
C GLY A 305 -2.02 12.33 -4.27
N THR A 306 -0.98 12.65 -5.05
CA THR A 306 -1.11 13.52 -6.24
C THR A 306 -1.04 12.76 -7.56
N GLN A 307 -0.84 11.45 -7.53
CA GLN A 307 -0.90 10.66 -8.75
C GLN A 307 -2.36 10.60 -9.24
N PRO A 308 -2.64 11.05 -10.48
CA PRO A 308 -3.97 10.89 -11.04
C PRO A 308 -4.35 9.41 -11.06
N LEU A 309 -5.65 9.10 -10.94
CA LEU A 309 -6.13 7.74 -11.19
C LEU A 309 -5.50 7.24 -12.49
N GLU A 310 -4.93 6.04 -12.46
CA GLU A 310 -4.38 5.43 -13.67
C GLU A 310 -5.45 5.43 -14.77
N ASN A 311 -5.04 5.70 -16.02
CA ASN A 311 -5.95 5.80 -17.16
C ASN A 311 -6.88 4.57 -17.26
N ALA A 312 -6.38 3.39 -16.89
CA ALA A 312 -7.16 2.15 -16.85
C ALA A 312 -8.37 2.26 -15.88
N THR A 313 -8.16 2.74 -14.66
CA THR A 313 -9.22 2.90 -13.65
C THR A 313 -10.26 3.94 -14.10
N GLN A 314 -9.83 5.02 -14.75
CA GLN A 314 -10.74 6.02 -15.30
C GLN A 314 -11.63 5.44 -16.40
N ILE A 315 -11.05 4.68 -17.33
CA ILE A 315 -11.81 4.00 -18.40
C ILE A 315 -12.85 3.06 -17.79
N LEU A 316 -12.47 2.24 -16.80
CA LEU A 316 -13.40 1.34 -16.10
C LEU A 316 -14.57 2.11 -15.47
N PHE A 317 -14.28 3.23 -14.80
CA PHE A 317 -15.32 4.09 -14.22
C PHE A 317 -16.29 4.61 -15.29
N TYR A 318 -15.80 5.19 -16.39
CA TYR A 318 -16.66 5.71 -17.44
C TYR A 318 -17.51 4.63 -18.12
N LEU A 319 -16.96 3.42 -18.33
CA LEU A 319 -17.72 2.30 -18.87
C LEU A 319 -18.85 1.89 -17.93
N VAL A 320 -18.59 1.78 -16.62
CA VAL A 320 -19.63 1.47 -15.62
C VAL A 320 -20.69 2.58 -15.57
N VAL A 321 -20.28 3.86 -15.60
CA VAL A 321 -21.21 5.00 -15.65
C VAL A 321 -22.08 4.94 -16.91
N ALA A 322 -21.49 4.65 -18.07
CA ALA A 322 -22.23 4.52 -19.34
C ALA A 322 -23.32 3.45 -19.25
N THR A 323 -23.04 2.30 -18.59
CA THR A 323 -24.09 1.28 -18.36
C THR A 323 -25.26 1.82 -17.53
N THR A 324 -24.99 2.60 -16.48
CA THR A 324 -26.04 3.24 -15.67
C THR A 324 -26.86 4.21 -16.51
N VAL A 325 -26.21 5.07 -17.30
CA VAL A 325 -26.89 6.06 -18.16
C VAL A 325 -27.83 5.37 -19.15
N VAL A 326 -27.36 4.29 -19.81
CA VAL A 326 -28.18 3.52 -20.74
C VAL A 326 -29.39 2.90 -20.04
N LEU A 327 -29.21 2.25 -18.88
CA LEU A 327 -30.34 1.65 -18.15
C LEU A 327 -31.35 2.71 -17.69
N VAL A 328 -30.89 3.87 -17.22
CA VAL A 328 -31.77 4.98 -16.84
C VAL A 328 -32.55 5.47 -18.06
N ALA A 329 -31.91 5.65 -19.22
CA ALA A 329 -32.57 6.05 -20.46
C ALA A 329 -33.65 5.04 -20.89
N VAL A 330 -33.37 3.73 -20.80
CA VAL A 330 -34.34 2.67 -21.08
C VAL A 330 -35.49 2.69 -20.08
N GLY A 331 -35.20 2.88 -18.78
CA GLY A 331 -36.21 3.00 -17.73
C GLY A 331 -37.14 4.19 -17.94
N VAL A 332 -36.59 5.36 -18.30
CA VAL A 332 -37.37 6.56 -18.66
C VAL A 332 -38.22 6.30 -19.90
N GLY A 333 -37.65 5.70 -20.96
CA GLY A 333 -38.39 5.35 -22.17
C GLY A 333 -39.54 4.38 -21.90
N ALA A 334 -39.30 3.34 -21.10
CA ALA A 334 -40.31 2.40 -20.64
C ALA A 334 -41.41 3.09 -19.82
N GLY A 335 -41.05 4.01 -18.92
CA GLY A 335 -42.00 4.80 -18.11
C GLY A 335 -42.86 5.75 -18.96
N LEU A 336 -42.27 6.41 -19.95
CA LEU A 336 -43.00 7.26 -20.91
C LEU A 336 -44.00 6.43 -21.71
N LEU A 337 -43.59 5.30 -22.27
CA LEU A 337 -44.52 4.41 -22.99
C LEU A 337 -45.61 3.85 -22.08
N ALA A 338 -45.26 3.46 -20.85
CA ALA A 338 -46.23 3.02 -19.85
C ALA A 338 -47.30 4.10 -19.57
N SER A 339 -46.89 5.37 -19.48
CA SER A 339 -47.81 6.49 -19.28
C SER A 339 -48.71 6.73 -20.51
N LEU A 340 -48.15 6.64 -21.73
CA LEU A 340 -48.88 6.81 -22.99
C LEU A 340 -49.93 5.73 -23.23
N VAL A 341 -49.73 4.53 -22.68
CA VAL A 341 -50.71 3.43 -22.72
C VAL A 341 -51.59 3.38 -21.47
N HIS A 342 -51.64 4.45 -20.67
CA HIS A 342 -52.44 4.54 -19.43
C HIS A 342 -52.18 3.41 -18.43
N LEU A 343 -50.91 3.01 -18.29
CA LEU A 343 -50.46 1.90 -17.43
C LEU A 343 -51.08 0.53 -17.78
N ARG A 344 -51.65 0.38 -18.99
CA ARG A 344 -52.18 -0.88 -19.51
C ARG A 344 -51.07 -1.73 -20.12
N PHE A 345 -50.14 -2.19 -19.27
CA PHE A 345 -49.06 -3.11 -19.66
C PHE A 345 -48.89 -4.20 -18.61
N ARG A 346 -48.11 -5.23 -18.92
CA ARG A 346 -47.88 -6.34 -18.00
C ARG A 346 -46.75 -6.00 -17.04
N GLY A 347 -47.11 -5.54 -15.83
CA GLY A 347 -46.14 -5.20 -14.77
C GLY A 347 -45.13 -6.31 -14.43
N ARG A 348 -45.48 -7.58 -14.67
CA ARG A 348 -44.56 -8.72 -14.52
C ARG A 348 -43.27 -8.58 -15.35
N ASN A 349 -43.34 -7.95 -16.51
CA ASN A 349 -42.19 -7.75 -17.40
C ASN A 349 -41.14 -6.80 -16.77
N LEU A 350 -41.54 -5.91 -15.87
CA LEU A 350 -40.62 -4.99 -15.17
C LEU A 350 -39.74 -5.70 -14.13
N PHE A 351 -40.17 -6.82 -13.54
CA PHE A 351 -39.32 -7.57 -12.60
C PHE A 351 -38.08 -8.17 -13.27
N PHE A 352 -38.10 -8.31 -14.60
CA PHE A 352 -36.97 -8.77 -15.40
C PHE A 352 -36.22 -7.63 -16.10
N PHE A 353 -36.46 -6.38 -15.68
CA PHE A 353 -35.85 -5.18 -16.27
C PHE A 353 -34.33 -5.30 -16.41
N HIS A 354 -33.60 -5.49 -15.30
CA HIS A 354 -32.13 -5.55 -15.32
C HIS A 354 -31.60 -6.65 -16.24
N ARG A 355 -32.27 -7.81 -16.22
CA ARG A 355 -31.86 -8.97 -17.02
C ARG A 355 -32.08 -8.77 -18.51
N VAL A 356 -33.26 -8.27 -18.90
CA VAL A 356 -33.62 -8.09 -20.31
C VAL A 356 -32.92 -6.84 -20.86
N ALA A 357 -33.06 -5.70 -20.18
CA ALA A 357 -32.47 -4.44 -20.63
C ALA A 357 -30.94 -4.50 -20.62
N GLY A 358 -30.31 -5.09 -19.60
CA GLY A 358 -28.85 -5.17 -19.55
C GLY A 358 -28.24 -6.06 -20.64
N SER A 359 -28.87 -7.19 -20.96
CA SER A 359 -28.43 -8.04 -22.07
C SER A 359 -28.61 -7.34 -23.43
N VAL A 360 -29.72 -6.63 -23.62
CA VAL A 360 -30.09 -6.06 -24.92
C VAL A 360 -29.46 -4.70 -25.21
N TRP A 361 -29.37 -3.81 -24.22
CA TRP A 361 -28.95 -2.42 -24.42
C TRP A 361 -27.50 -2.15 -24.07
N ILE A 362 -26.93 -2.92 -23.15
CA ILE A 362 -25.54 -2.75 -22.70
C ILE A 362 -24.66 -3.87 -23.26
N GLY A 363 -25.17 -5.11 -23.24
CA GLY A 363 -24.44 -6.30 -23.69
C GLY A 363 -23.62 -6.96 -22.58
N ARG A 364 -23.26 -8.23 -22.83
CA ARG A 364 -22.59 -9.10 -21.86
C ARG A 364 -21.25 -8.56 -21.34
N PRO A 365 -20.34 -8.01 -22.16
CA PRO A 365 -19.02 -7.56 -21.67
C PRO A 365 -19.12 -6.43 -20.64
N LEU A 366 -19.98 -5.45 -20.91
CA LEU A 366 -20.18 -4.31 -20.00
C LEU A 366 -21.01 -4.69 -18.76
N ALA A 367 -21.97 -5.60 -18.89
CA ALA A 367 -22.65 -6.18 -17.73
C ALA A 367 -21.69 -7.00 -16.84
N PHE A 368 -20.78 -7.77 -17.45
CA PHE A 368 -19.73 -8.50 -16.73
C PHE A 368 -18.78 -7.53 -16.02
N LEU A 369 -18.34 -6.46 -16.71
CA LEU A 369 -17.49 -5.43 -16.14
C LEU A 369 -18.14 -4.74 -14.93
N ARG A 370 -19.42 -4.43 -15.02
CA ARG A 370 -20.21 -3.87 -13.92
C ARG A 370 -20.29 -4.83 -12.73
N GLY A 371 -20.52 -6.12 -13.01
CA GLY A 371 -20.57 -7.14 -11.96
C GLY A 371 -19.22 -7.37 -11.27
N ILE A 372 -18.13 -7.50 -12.03
CA ILE A 372 -16.80 -7.77 -11.47
C ILE A 372 -16.26 -6.59 -10.66
N THR A 373 -16.54 -5.35 -11.09
CA THR A 373 -16.16 -4.14 -10.34
C THR A 373 -16.91 -4.05 -9.01
N ALA A 374 -18.19 -4.47 -8.96
CA ALA A 374 -18.92 -4.59 -7.69
C ALA A 374 -18.35 -5.68 -6.78
N VAL A 375 -17.94 -6.84 -7.33
CA VAL A 375 -17.26 -7.88 -6.53
C VAL A 375 -15.92 -7.37 -5.98
N LEU A 376 -15.13 -6.64 -6.77
CA LEU A 376 -13.90 -6.00 -6.30
C LEU A 376 -14.19 -5.01 -5.17
N LEU A 377 -15.27 -4.22 -5.29
CA LEU A 377 -15.68 -3.27 -4.25
C LEU A 377 -16.12 -3.96 -2.94
N LEU A 378 -16.82 -5.10 -3.02
CA LEU A 378 -17.18 -5.95 -1.86
C LEU A 378 -15.99 -6.71 -1.29
N SER A 379 -14.92 -6.86 -2.07
CA SER A 379 -13.68 -7.51 -1.66
C SER A 379 -12.66 -6.50 -1.14
N SER A 380 -13.00 -5.22 -1.09
CA SER A 380 -12.15 -4.13 -0.63
C SER A 380 -12.66 -3.54 0.69
N ALA A 381 -11.75 -3.26 1.60
CA ALA A 381 -12.04 -2.58 2.85
C ALA A 381 -12.50 -1.14 2.59
N ASN A 382 -13.44 -0.68 3.40
CA ASN A 382 -13.85 0.72 3.43
C ASN A 382 -13.27 1.37 4.69
N THR A 383 -12.45 2.40 4.51
CA THR A 383 -11.81 3.13 5.61
C THR A 383 -12.00 4.61 5.50
N ALA A 384 -12.22 5.24 6.64
CA ALA A 384 -12.27 6.68 6.76
C ALA A 384 -10.99 7.16 7.44
N LEU A 385 -10.40 8.22 6.92
CA LEU A 385 -9.43 9.02 7.65
C LEU A 385 -10.24 9.97 8.54
N ILE A 386 -10.19 9.76 9.85
CA ILE A 386 -10.90 10.61 10.80
C ILE A 386 -9.91 11.39 11.66
N THR A 387 -10.35 12.56 12.09
CA THR A 387 -9.62 13.40 13.03
C THR A 387 -10.42 13.47 14.32
N THR A 388 -9.89 12.89 15.40
CA THR A 388 -10.48 12.97 16.74
C THR A 388 -9.50 13.69 17.65
N ASN A 389 -9.92 14.83 18.23
CA ASN A 389 -9.03 15.67 19.04
C ASN A 389 -7.72 15.99 18.29
N ASP A 390 -7.80 16.47 17.04
CA ASP A 390 -6.65 16.76 16.16
C ASP A 390 -5.70 15.58 15.85
N LEU A 391 -5.97 14.38 16.36
CA LEU A 391 -5.29 13.13 15.96
C LEU A 391 -5.94 12.54 14.73
N THR A 392 -5.16 12.48 13.66
CA THR A 392 -5.56 11.87 12.40
C THR A 392 -5.21 10.39 12.41
N HIS A 393 -6.21 9.53 12.20
CA HIS A 393 -6.01 8.09 12.15
C HIS A 393 -7.02 7.43 11.20
N LEU A 394 -6.66 6.25 10.70
CA LEU A 394 -7.52 5.44 9.86
C LEU A 394 -8.44 4.58 10.73
N VAL A 395 -9.73 4.61 10.44
CA VAL A 395 -10.72 3.76 11.10
C VAL A 395 -11.49 2.96 10.06
N ALA A 396 -11.77 1.69 10.40
CA ALA A 396 -12.68 0.87 9.63
C ALA A 396 -14.06 1.52 9.59
N ALA A 397 -14.56 1.80 8.38
CA ALA A 397 -15.85 2.47 8.17
C ALA A 397 -16.77 1.51 7.39
N PRO A 398 -17.38 0.50 8.04
CA PRO A 398 -18.25 -0.44 7.36
C PRO A 398 -19.35 0.29 6.59
N ARG A 399 -19.65 -0.20 5.38
CA ARG A 399 -20.68 0.40 4.53
C ARG A 399 -22.05 0.35 5.23
N PRO A 400 -22.87 1.40 5.10
CA PRO A 400 -24.27 1.36 5.51
C PRO A 400 -25.01 0.19 4.85
N TRP A 401 -26.02 -0.35 5.53
CA TRP A 401 -26.73 -1.55 5.04
C TRP A 401 -27.35 -1.35 3.65
N PHE A 402 -27.83 -0.14 3.32
CA PHE A 402 -28.44 0.15 2.03
C PHE A 402 -27.40 0.20 0.90
N GLU A 403 -26.18 0.69 1.17
CA GLU A 403 -25.10 0.64 0.19
C GLU A 403 -24.65 -0.80 -0.06
N SER A 404 -24.47 -1.59 1.00
CA SER A 404 -24.17 -3.03 0.88
C SER A 404 -25.24 -3.76 0.06
N LEU A 405 -26.51 -3.41 0.25
CA LEU A 405 -27.64 -4.01 -0.49
C LEU A 405 -27.56 -3.69 -2.00
N VAL A 406 -27.27 -2.43 -2.34
CA VAL A 406 -27.10 -1.97 -3.73
C VAL A 406 -25.89 -2.64 -4.37
N ILE A 407 -24.73 -2.62 -3.71
CA ILE A 407 -23.49 -3.20 -4.27
C ILE A 407 -23.61 -4.73 -4.42
N ALA A 408 -24.26 -5.41 -3.47
CA ALA A 408 -24.57 -6.83 -3.62
C ALA A 408 -25.49 -7.07 -4.84
N GLY A 409 -26.43 -6.16 -5.09
CA GLY A 409 -27.25 -6.16 -6.30
C GLY A 409 -26.40 -6.00 -7.56
N GLU A 410 -25.44 -5.08 -7.55
CA GLU A 410 -24.51 -4.90 -8.67
C GLU A 410 -23.63 -6.14 -8.90
N ALA A 411 -23.21 -6.84 -7.85
CA ALA A 411 -22.46 -8.09 -7.99
C ALA A 411 -23.27 -9.20 -8.71
N THR A 412 -24.61 -9.14 -8.67
CA THR A 412 -25.48 -10.15 -9.32
C THR A 412 -25.51 -10.05 -10.85
N TRP A 413 -24.98 -8.98 -11.44
CA TRP A 413 -24.80 -8.90 -12.89
C TRP A 413 -23.95 -10.05 -13.44
N LEU A 414 -22.98 -10.55 -12.67
CA LEU A 414 -22.21 -11.75 -13.04
C LEU A 414 -23.11 -12.99 -13.13
N THR A 415 -24.05 -13.15 -12.19
CA THR A 415 -25.05 -14.22 -12.22
C THR A 415 -25.98 -14.08 -13.42
N TYR A 416 -26.37 -12.85 -13.82
CA TYR A 416 -27.15 -12.62 -15.03
C TYR A 416 -26.40 -13.02 -16.31
N VAL A 417 -25.12 -12.62 -16.43
CA VAL A 417 -24.29 -12.97 -17.58
C VAL A 417 -24.08 -14.48 -17.67
N ALA A 418 -23.76 -15.14 -16.55
CA ALA A 418 -23.59 -16.60 -16.50
C ALA A 418 -24.88 -17.32 -16.90
N ASN A 419 -26.03 -16.87 -16.40
CA ASN A 419 -27.32 -17.42 -16.77
C ASN A 419 -27.65 -17.22 -18.25
N GLU A 420 -27.28 -16.08 -18.84
CA GLU A 420 -27.47 -15.83 -20.27
C GLU A 420 -26.59 -16.73 -21.14
N VAL A 421 -25.37 -17.04 -20.71
CA VAL A 421 -24.50 -18.02 -21.39
C VAL A 421 -25.10 -19.42 -21.29
N LEU A 422 -25.59 -19.81 -20.11
CA LEU A 422 -26.22 -21.11 -19.88
C LEU A 422 -27.59 -21.26 -20.56
N LEU A 423 -28.25 -20.16 -20.93
CA LEU A 423 -29.49 -20.18 -21.69
C LEU A 423 -29.36 -20.94 -23.02
N ILE A 424 -28.17 -20.91 -23.63
CA ILE A 424 -27.86 -21.63 -24.88
C ILE A 424 -28.05 -23.14 -24.73
N PHE A 425 -27.79 -23.68 -23.54
CA PHE A 425 -27.85 -25.13 -23.28
C PHE A 425 -29.12 -25.54 -22.53
N THR A 426 -29.62 -24.69 -21.64
CA THR A 426 -30.70 -25.03 -20.71
C THR A 426 -32.09 -24.68 -21.25
N HIS A 427 -32.17 -23.77 -22.24
CA HIS A 427 -33.40 -23.31 -22.89
C HIS A 427 -34.53 -23.03 -21.89
N GLU A 428 -35.62 -23.80 -21.94
CA GLU A 428 -36.83 -23.63 -21.12
C GLU A 428 -36.59 -23.73 -19.61
N LEU A 429 -35.52 -24.42 -19.18
CA LEU A 429 -35.17 -24.52 -17.76
C LEU A 429 -34.75 -23.17 -17.18
N SER A 430 -34.18 -22.28 -17.99
CA SER A 430 -33.70 -20.96 -17.56
C SER A 430 -34.79 -20.10 -16.91
N VAL A 431 -36.06 -20.27 -17.31
CA VAL A 431 -37.17 -19.52 -16.72
C VAL A 431 -37.34 -19.79 -15.22
N TYR A 432 -36.97 -21.00 -14.77
CA TYR A 432 -37.15 -21.46 -13.39
C TYR A 432 -35.90 -21.21 -12.52
N TYR A 433 -34.75 -21.76 -12.92
CA TYR A 433 -33.56 -21.72 -12.05
C TYR A 433 -32.91 -20.33 -12.01
N SER A 434 -33.05 -19.56 -13.08
CA SER A 434 -32.28 -18.34 -13.24
C SER A 434 -32.74 -17.17 -12.36
N PRO A 435 -34.05 -16.90 -12.16
CA PRO A 435 -34.50 -15.90 -11.19
C PRO A 435 -34.18 -16.30 -9.76
N ILE A 436 -34.34 -17.59 -9.43
CA ILE A 436 -34.05 -18.14 -8.10
C ILE A 436 -32.56 -17.99 -7.79
N SER A 437 -31.68 -18.43 -8.69
CA SER A 437 -30.24 -18.32 -8.49
C SER A 437 -29.78 -16.89 -8.29
N SER A 438 -30.31 -15.92 -9.06
CA SER A 438 -29.94 -14.51 -8.89
C SER A 438 -30.42 -13.92 -7.55
N CYS A 439 -31.64 -14.24 -7.14
CA CYS A 439 -32.19 -13.77 -5.85
C CYS A 439 -31.43 -14.38 -4.67
N VAL A 440 -31.17 -15.69 -4.71
CA VAL A 440 -30.42 -16.39 -3.65
C VAL A 440 -28.98 -15.91 -3.59
N SER A 441 -28.30 -15.76 -4.74
CA SER A 441 -26.94 -15.20 -4.79
C SER A 441 -26.90 -13.78 -4.21
N TRP A 442 -27.86 -12.92 -4.56
CA TRP A 442 -27.96 -11.57 -4.01
C TRP A 442 -28.09 -11.57 -2.48
N ILE A 443 -29.00 -12.39 -1.94
CA ILE A 443 -29.25 -12.49 -0.50
C ILE A 443 -28.00 -13.02 0.23
N ILE A 444 -27.35 -14.06 -0.30
CA ILE A 444 -26.15 -14.63 0.33
C ILE A 444 -25.01 -13.61 0.29
N VAL A 445 -24.74 -12.97 -0.84
CA VAL A 445 -23.66 -11.97 -0.95
C VAL A 445 -23.92 -10.79 -0.01
N PHE A 446 -25.16 -10.31 0.08
CA PHE A 446 -25.54 -9.27 1.03
C PHE A 446 -25.34 -9.70 2.48
N ALA A 447 -25.81 -10.89 2.87
CA ALA A 447 -25.66 -11.41 4.22
C ALA A 447 -24.18 -11.56 4.61
N VAL A 448 -23.35 -12.04 3.68
CA VAL A 448 -21.92 -12.20 3.86
C VAL A 448 -21.21 -10.84 3.99
N GLU A 449 -21.65 -9.82 3.26
CA GLU A 449 -21.17 -8.43 3.44
C GLU A 449 -21.52 -7.84 4.81
N ARG A 450 -22.71 -8.15 5.33
CA ARG A 450 -23.14 -7.67 6.64
C ARG A 450 -22.47 -8.41 7.80
N ALA A 451 -22.26 -9.71 7.67
CA ALA A 451 -21.73 -10.55 8.74
C ALA A 451 -20.20 -10.48 8.84
N ASN A 452 -19.50 -10.33 7.71
CA ASN A 452 -18.04 -10.34 7.66
C ASN A 452 -17.55 -9.32 6.61
N PRO A 453 -17.45 -8.03 6.98
CA PRO A 453 -16.89 -6.99 6.11
C PRO A 453 -15.36 -7.08 6.04
N VAL A 454 -14.78 -6.74 4.89
CA VAL A 454 -13.33 -6.71 4.71
C VAL A 454 -12.73 -5.54 5.49
N VAL A 455 -11.65 -5.81 6.23
CA VAL A 455 -10.90 -4.81 7.02
C VAL A 455 -9.49 -4.63 6.47
N ILE A 456 -8.89 -3.45 6.67
CA ILE A 456 -7.49 -3.22 6.31
C ILE A 456 -6.60 -4.01 7.27
N THR A 457 -5.64 -4.72 6.71
CA THR A 457 -4.54 -5.33 7.47
C THR A 457 -3.22 -4.74 7.00
N GLY A 458 -2.29 -4.57 7.93
CA GLY A 458 -0.97 -4.02 7.63
C GLY A 458 0.12 -4.81 8.35
N ALA A 459 1.23 -5.05 7.65
CA ALA A 459 2.43 -5.59 8.25
C ALA A 459 3.59 -4.63 7.95
N LEU A 460 4.35 -4.27 8.99
CA LEU A 460 5.59 -3.49 8.84
C LEU A 460 6.75 -4.49 8.86
N VAL A 461 7.31 -4.77 7.68
CA VAL A 461 8.49 -5.63 7.51
C VAL A 461 9.46 -4.84 6.66
N ARG A 462 10.62 -4.51 7.23
CA ARG A 462 11.69 -3.81 6.51
C ARG A 462 12.67 -4.85 5.98
N ASP A 463 12.59 -5.10 4.69
CA ASP A 463 13.52 -5.95 3.95
C ASP A 463 14.13 -5.14 2.82
N CYS A 464 15.45 -5.11 2.74
CA CYS A 464 16.20 -4.35 1.76
C CYS A 464 17.28 -5.24 1.18
N TYR A 465 17.37 -5.31 -0.14
CA TYR A 465 18.43 -6.04 -0.82
C TYR A 465 19.08 -5.16 -1.88
N GLY A 466 20.40 -5.28 -2.02
CA GLY A 466 21.14 -4.57 -3.06
C GLY A 466 20.83 -5.15 -4.43
N ILE A 467 20.40 -4.32 -5.38
CA ILE A 467 20.34 -4.67 -6.80
C ILE A 467 21.67 -4.24 -7.41
N ASN A 468 22.66 -5.14 -7.42
CA ASN A 468 24.07 -4.82 -7.68
C ASN A 468 24.59 -3.75 -6.69
N VAL A 469 25.67 -4.04 -5.97
CA VAL A 469 26.16 -3.22 -4.85
C VAL A 469 26.41 -1.75 -5.23
N ASP A 470 26.60 -1.49 -6.53
CA ASP A 470 26.88 -0.22 -7.18
C ASP A 470 25.69 0.45 -7.90
N PHE A 471 24.55 -0.22 -8.11
CA PHE A 471 23.43 0.34 -8.88
C PHE A 471 22.28 0.84 -8.00
N GLY A 472 21.87 0.09 -6.98
CA GLY A 472 20.81 0.52 -6.07
C GLY A 472 20.43 -0.50 -5.01
N VAL A 473 19.45 -0.12 -4.19
CA VAL A 473 18.85 -0.99 -3.16
C VAL A 473 17.34 -1.00 -3.39
N GLU A 474 16.73 -2.18 -3.37
CA GLU A 474 15.28 -2.33 -3.34
C GLU A 474 14.86 -2.62 -1.90
N CYS A 475 13.98 -1.77 -1.37
CA CYS A 475 13.49 -1.88 -0.01
C CYS A 475 11.96 -2.03 0.00
N ALA A 476 11.47 -3.08 0.63
CA ALA A 476 10.08 -3.20 1.05
C ALA A 476 10.03 -2.87 2.55
N SER A 477 9.33 -1.80 2.95
CA SER A 477 9.23 -1.40 4.37
C SER A 477 7.97 -1.90 5.07
N GLY A 478 6.91 -2.20 4.33
CA GLY A 478 5.64 -2.66 4.87
C GLY A 478 4.61 -2.86 3.77
N SER A 479 3.61 -3.67 4.06
CA SER A 479 2.48 -3.92 3.19
C SER A 479 1.18 -3.49 3.87
N ILE A 480 0.35 -2.74 3.14
CA ILE A 480 -1.01 -2.40 3.54
C ILE A 480 -1.93 -3.15 2.58
N THR A 481 -2.66 -4.13 3.10
CA THR A 481 -3.61 -4.93 2.34
C THR A 481 -5.00 -4.31 2.48
N VAL A 482 -5.50 -3.71 1.40
CA VAL A 482 -6.82 -3.07 1.35
C VAL A 482 -7.92 -4.01 0.85
N GLY A 483 -7.56 -5.10 0.18
CA GLY A 483 -8.52 -6.05 -0.39
C GLY A 483 -8.21 -7.51 -0.08
N SER A 484 -9.21 -8.36 -0.22
CA SER A 484 -9.12 -9.80 0.01
C SER A 484 -9.38 -10.59 -1.27
N PHE A 485 -8.35 -11.28 -1.76
CA PHE A 485 -8.49 -12.20 -2.90
C PHE A 485 -9.36 -13.41 -2.54
N GLU A 486 -9.30 -13.87 -1.29
CA GLU A 486 -10.17 -14.93 -0.77
C GLU A 486 -11.64 -14.52 -0.84
N ARG A 487 -11.96 -13.28 -0.44
CA ARG A 487 -13.32 -12.72 -0.53
C ARG A 487 -13.80 -12.68 -1.98
N TRP A 488 -12.94 -12.25 -2.90
CA TRP A 488 -13.25 -12.20 -4.32
C TRP A 488 -13.60 -13.58 -4.88
N CYS A 489 -12.75 -14.57 -4.61
CA CYS A 489 -12.97 -15.98 -4.99
C CYS A 489 -14.25 -16.54 -4.37
N MET A 490 -14.47 -16.31 -3.08
CA MET A 490 -15.63 -16.79 -2.35
C MET A 490 -16.93 -16.23 -2.94
N VAL A 491 -17.01 -14.93 -3.25
CA VAL A 491 -18.20 -14.33 -3.88
C VAL A 491 -18.46 -14.97 -5.26
N GLY A 492 -17.41 -15.17 -6.08
CA GLY A 492 -17.53 -15.85 -7.36
C GLY A 492 -18.02 -17.30 -7.22
N LEU A 493 -17.43 -18.05 -6.29
CA LEU A 493 -17.81 -19.44 -6.00
C LEU A 493 -19.24 -19.56 -5.47
N VAL A 494 -19.69 -18.64 -4.61
CA VAL A 494 -21.08 -18.59 -4.13
C VAL A 494 -22.04 -18.45 -5.31
N GLN A 495 -21.78 -17.51 -6.22
CA GLN A 495 -22.64 -17.31 -7.39
C GLN A 495 -22.68 -18.55 -8.29
N LEU A 496 -21.53 -19.12 -8.63
CA LEU A 496 -21.44 -20.34 -9.45
C LEU A 496 -22.12 -21.54 -8.79
N SER A 497 -21.91 -21.74 -7.48
CA SER A 497 -22.50 -22.84 -6.71
C SER A 497 -24.02 -22.71 -6.62
N VAL A 498 -24.53 -21.50 -6.40
CA VAL A 498 -25.97 -21.23 -6.36
C VAL A 498 -26.62 -21.48 -7.74
N ILE A 499 -25.96 -21.06 -8.83
CA ILE A 499 -26.42 -21.37 -10.19
C ILE A 499 -26.48 -22.88 -10.41
N ALA A 500 -25.40 -23.61 -10.11
CA ALA A 500 -25.31 -25.05 -10.31
C ALA A 500 -26.36 -25.80 -9.48
N LEU A 501 -26.50 -25.47 -8.20
CA LEU A 501 -27.49 -26.10 -7.31
C LEU A 501 -28.93 -25.82 -7.78
N SER A 502 -29.23 -24.57 -8.17
CA SER A 502 -30.55 -24.21 -8.69
C SER A 502 -30.88 -24.98 -9.97
N LEU A 503 -29.90 -25.12 -10.87
CA LEU A 503 -30.05 -25.88 -12.11
C LEU A 503 -30.26 -27.37 -11.85
N LEU A 504 -29.47 -27.97 -10.95
CA LEU A 504 -29.59 -29.39 -10.56
C LEU A 504 -30.96 -29.68 -9.92
N LEU A 505 -31.43 -28.81 -9.02
CA LEU A 505 -32.75 -28.93 -8.41
C LEU A 505 -33.85 -28.86 -9.47
N CYS A 506 -33.80 -27.86 -10.37
CA CYS A 506 -34.75 -27.77 -11.47
C CYS A 506 -34.74 -29.00 -12.38
N PHE A 507 -33.56 -29.58 -12.65
CA PHE A 507 -33.45 -30.81 -13.44
C PHE A 507 -34.05 -32.02 -12.72
N ALA A 508 -33.80 -32.18 -11.42
CA ALA A 508 -34.37 -33.24 -10.59
C ALA A 508 -35.90 -33.13 -10.49
N PHE A 509 -36.44 -31.92 -10.28
CA PHE A 509 -37.88 -31.67 -10.27
C PHE A 509 -38.53 -31.91 -11.63
N ARG A 510 -37.85 -31.57 -12.74
CA ARG A 510 -38.32 -31.88 -14.10
C ARG A 510 -38.45 -33.39 -14.31
N ARG A 511 -37.46 -34.18 -13.89
CA ARG A 511 -37.46 -35.64 -14.04
C ARG A 511 -38.58 -36.32 -13.25
N ASN A 512 -38.95 -35.77 -12.09
CA ASN A 512 -39.80 -36.46 -11.12
C ASN A 512 -41.26 -35.99 -11.08
N TYR A 513 -41.59 -34.75 -11.46
CA TYR A 513 -42.93 -34.18 -11.18
C TYR A 513 -43.58 -33.38 -12.31
N LEU A 514 -42.83 -32.94 -13.32
CA LEU A 514 -43.37 -32.03 -14.33
C LEU A 514 -43.40 -32.68 -15.71
N HIS A 515 -44.58 -33.12 -16.14
CA HIS A 515 -44.89 -33.32 -17.56
C HIS A 515 -44.90 -31.95 -18.25
N TRP A 516 -43.73 -31.40 -18.54
CA TRP A 516 -43.58 -30.18 -19.32
C TRP A 516 -44.05 -30.48 -20.75
N ARG A 517 -45.22 -29.94 -21.09
CA ARG A 517 -45.73 -29.91 -22.46
C ARG A 517 -44.70 -29.15 -23.31
N GLU A 518 -43.99 -29.83 -24.20
CA GLU A 518 -43.18 -29.17 -25.23
C GLU A 518 -44.09 -28.24 -26.01
N LYS A 519 -44.01 -26.95 -25.71
CA LYS A 519 -44.57 -25.92 -26.58
C LYS A 519 -43.53 -25.65 -27.63
N ILE A 520 -43.57 -26.43 -28.72
CA ILE A 520 -42.98 -26.00 -29.98
C ILE A 520 -43.69 -24.70 -30.34
N THR A 521 -43.05 -23.58 -30.02
CA THR A 521 -43.48 -22.24 -30.41
C THR A 521 -42.54 -21.84 -31.53
N HIS A 522 -43.09 -21.50 -32.69
CA HIS A 522 -42.26 -21.02 -33.79
C HIS A 522 -41.65 -19.67 -33.41
N ASP A 523 -40.41 -19.46 -33.80
CA ASP A 523 -39.59 -18.40 -33.23
C ASP A 523 -39.57 -17.16 -34.13
N THR A 524 -39.91 -16.00 -33.56
CA THR A 524 -39.60 -14.71 -34.17
C THR A 524 -38.12 -14.40 -33.97
N LEU A 525 -37.42 -14.08 -35.06
CA LEU A 525 -35.99 -13.71 -35.03
C LEU A 525 -35.75 -12.29 -34.49
N LEU A 526 -36.83 -11.50 -34.30
CA LEU A 526 -36.79 -10.11 -33.84
C LEU A 526 -36.62 -9.98 -32.32
N ILE A 527 -36.77 -11.09 -31.57
CA ILE A 527 -36.66 -11.10 -30.11
C ILE A 527 -35.45 -11.93 -29.71
N THR A 528 -34.65 -11.40 -28.77
CA THR A 528 -33.49 -12.13 -28.23
C THR A 528 -33.92 -13.28 -27.34
N GLY A 529 -33.09 -14.33 -27.25
CA GLY A 529 -33.36 -15.49 -26.39
C GLY A 529 -33.71 -15.13 -24.95
N ILE A 530 -33.03 -14.13 -24.36
CA ILE A 530 -33.32 -13.66 -23.00
C ILE A 530 -34.72 -13.01 -22.90
N SER A 531 -35.13 -12.26 -23.92
CA SER A 531 -36.43 -11.61 -23.97
C SER A 531 -37.52 -12.68 -24.17
N LYS A 532 -37.29 -13.68 -25.03
CA LYS A 532 -38.19 -14.82 -25.22
C LYS A 532 -38.42 -15.60 -23.92
N ALA A 533 -37.35 -15.80 -23.13
CA ALA A 533 -37.43 -16.57 -21.89
C ALA A 533 -38.15 -15.82 -20.76
N PHE A 534 -38.00 -14.50 -20.65
CA PHE A 534 -38.44 -13.74 -19.45
C PHE A 534 -39.57 -12.74 -19.70
N VAL A 535 -39.89 -12.40 -20.96
CA VAL A 535 -41.00 -11.51 -21.30
C VAL A 535 -42.29 -12.30 -21.48
N TRP A 536 -43.35 -11.88 -20.78
CA TRP A 536 -44.67 -12.48 -20.85
C TRP A 536 -45.52 -11.90 -21.98
N THR A 537 -46.06 -12.78 -22.84
CA THR A 537 -46.86 -12.41 -24.02
C THR A 537 -48.38 -12.50 -23.80
N SER A 538 -49.14 -11.63 -24.48
CA SER A 538 -50.58 -11.48 -24.26
C SER A 538 -51.45 -12.66 -24.72
N SER A 539 -50.95 -13.51 -25.62
CA SER A 539 -51.62 -14.72 -26.07
C SER A 539 -50.63 -15.88 -26.16
N PRO A 540 -50.95 -17.07 -25.62
CA PRO A 540 -50.11 -18.26 -25.74
C PRO A 540 -50.26 -18.99 -27.09
N ALA A 541 -51.01 -18.42 -28.04
CA ALA A 541 -51.36 -19.11 -29.29
C ALA A 541 -50.14 -19.27 -30.19
N ALA A 542 -50.05 -20.44 -30.82
CA ALA A 542 -49.10 -20.77 -31.86
C ALA A 542 -49.08 -19.68 -32.95
N CYS A 543 -47.99 -19.63 -33.71
CA CYS A 543 -47.63 -18.56 -34.63
C CYS A 543 -48.60 -18.23 -35.77
N ASP A 544 -49.76 -18.88 -35.82
CA ASP A 544 -50.85 -18.58 -36.76
C ASP A 544 -51.43 -17.16 -36.58
N LYS A 545 -51.19 -16.48 -35.45
CA LYS A 545 -51.71 -15.11 -35.17
C LYS A 545 -50.65 -14.06 -34.80
N GLY A 546 -49.35 -14.36 -34.94
CA GLY A 546 -48.24 -13.43 -34.63
C GLY A 546 -47.82 -13.40 -33.15
N TYR A 547 -46.58 -12.96 -32.87
CA TYR A 547 -46.03 -12.89 -31.51
C TYR A 547 -46.38 -11.54 -30.86
N VAL A 548 -47.15 -11.57 -29.77
CA VAL A 548 -47.78 -10.37 -29.18
C VAL A 548 -47.09 -9.92 -27.89
N ILE A 549 -46.54 -8.71 -27.90
CA ILE A 549 -45.76 -8.11 -26.81
C ILE A 549 -46.24 -6.67 -26.52
N ASP A 550 -46.28 -6.25 -25.26
CA ASP A 550 -46.67 -4.88 -24.90
C ASP A 550 -45.55 -3.86 -25.20
N TYR A 551 -45.88 -2.57 -25.29
CA TYR A 551 -44.90 -1.53 -25.65
C TYR A 551 -43.76 -1.36 -24.64
N VAL A 552 -44.03 -1.59 -23.35
CA VAL A 552 -42.99 -1.54 -22.31
C VAL A 552 -42.00 -2.68 -22.55
N ALA A 553 -42.51 -3.89 -22.72
CA ALA A 553 -41.72 -5.08 -23.03
C ALA A 553 -41.00 -4.98 -24.39
N CYS A 554 -41.54 -4.27 -25.38
CA CYS A 554 -40.84 -3.95 -26.64
C CYS A 554 -39.55 -3.18 -26.35
N VAL A 555 -39.63 -2.08 -25.60
CA VAL A 555 -38.44 -1.25 -25.29
C VAL A 555 -37.44 -2.00 -24.43
N LEU A 556 -37.89 -2.79 -23.44
CA LEU A 556 -36.97 -3.68 -22.71
C LEU A 556 -36.25 -4.64 -23.65
N SER A 557 -36.98 -5.17 -24.63
CA SER A 557 -36.46 -6.07 -25.67
C SER A 557 -35.74 -5.34 -26.81
N GLY A 558 -35.44 -4.03 -26.71
CA GLY A 558 -34.69 -3.29 -27.74
C GLY A 558 -35.48 -3.00 -29.03
N LEU A 559 -36.81 -3.12 -28.98
CA LEU A 559 -37.73 -2.79 -30.06
C LEU A 559 -38.42 -1.47 -29.73
N ILE A 560 -38.11 -0.41 -30.47
CA ILE A 560 -38.66 0.93 -30.22
C ILE A 560 -39.87 1.14 -31.15
N PRO A 561 -41.10 1.28 -30.61
CA PRO A 561 -42.25 1.65 -31.40
C PRO A 561 -42.17 3.13 -31.79
N LEU A 562 -42.27 3.42 -33.08
CA LEU A 562 -42.18 4.76 -33.66
C LEU A 562 -43.42 5.06 -34.51
N TRP A 563 -43.79 6.33 -34.63
CA TRP A 563 -44.86 6.77 -35.53
C TRP A 563 -44.36 7.89 -36.44
N TYR A 564 -44.52 7.71 -37.74
CA TYR A 564 -44.16 8.72 -38.74
C TYR A 564 -45.24 8.82 -39.82
N LYS A 565 -45.73 10.04 -40.09
CA LYS A 565 -46.77 10.33 -41.11
C LYS A 565 -47.95 9.34 -41.09
N ARG A 566 -48.51 9.08 -39.90
CA ARG A 566 -49.65 8.14 -39.65
C ARG A 566 -49.35 6.66 -39.90
N GLN A 567 -48.11 6.28 -40.21
CA GLN A 567 -47.67 4.89 -40.28
C GLN A 567 -46.89 4.52 -38.99
N ALA A 568 -47.15 3.33 -38.45
CA ALA A 568 -46.40 2.79 -37.33
C ALA A 568 -45.14 2.07 -37.83
N TYR A 569 -44.04 2.20 -37.09
CA TYR A 569 -42.75 1.58 -37.35
C TYR A 569 -42.19 0.93 -36.09
N THR A 570 -41.25 0.01 -36.28
CA THR A 570 -40.47 -0.65 -35.24
C THR A 570 -39.01 -0.46 -35.56
N PHE A 571 -38.28 0.23 -34.70
CA PHE A 571 -36.84 0.23 -34.80
C PHE A 571 -36.27 -0.88 -33.90
N ASP A 572 -35.67 -1.89 -34.52
CA ASP A 572 -34.90 -2.93 -33.83
C ASP A 572 -33.49 -2.42 -33.61
N LEU A 573 -33.16 -2.11 -32.35
CA LEU A 573 -31.85 -1.59 -31.97
C LEU A 573 -30.72 -2.59 -32.26
N LYS A 574 -31.00 -3.88 -32.17
CA LYS A 574 -29.98 -4.95 -32.21
C LYS A 574 -29.58 -5.26 -33.64
N LEU A 575 -30.57 -5.31 -34.52
CA LEU A 575 -30.37 -5.51 -35.95
C LEU A 575 -30.15 -4.19 -36.70
N TRP A 576 -30.39 -3.05 -36.05
CA TRP A 576 -30.40 -1.72 -36.64
C TRP A 576 -31.35 -1.62 -37.84
N LEU A 577 -32.55 -2.20 -37.69
CA LEU A 577 -33.56 -2.29 -38.76
C LEU A 577 -34.80 -1.48 -38.42
N LEU A 578 -35.32 -0.73 -39.40
CA LEU A 578 -36.61 -0.06 -39.30
C LEU A 578 -37.67 -0.86 -40.07
N LEU A 579 -38.61 -1.46 -39.34
CA LEU A 579 -39.66 -2.31 -39.89
C LEU A 579 -41.00 -1.55 -39.88
N ALA A 580 -41.69 -1.52 -41.01
CA ALA A 580 -43.05 -0.99 -41.06
C ALA A 580 -44.00 -1.92 -40.31
N ASP A 581 -44.74 -1.37 -39.34
CA ASP A 581 -45.70 -2.11 -38.54
C ASP A 581 -47.06 -2.10 -39.26
N THR A 582 -47.42 -3.25 -39.83
CA THR A 582 -48.66 -3.46 -40.59
C THR A 582 -49.64 -4.39 -39.88
N LEU A 583 -49.21 -4.98 -38.75
CA LEU A 583 -49.95 -6.05 -38.05
C LEU A 583 -50.56 -5.57 -36.73
N SER A 584 -49.98 -4.54 -36.09
CA SER A 584 -50.44 -4.07 -34.79
C SER A 584 -51.68 -3.19 -34.92
N ALA A 585 -52.86 -3.75 -34.59
CA ALA A 585 -54.14 -3.03 -34.66
C ALA A 585 -54.58 -2.39 -33.32
N GLU A 586 -54.11 -2.92 -32.19
CA GLU A 586 -54.50 -2.46 -30.84
C GLU A 586 -53.47 -1.48 -30.27
N LYS A 587 -53.93 -0.38 -29.68
CA LYS A 587 -53.04 0.58 -29.00
C LYS A 587 -52.42 -0.04 -27.75
N GLY A 588 -51.10 0.05 -27.65
CA GLY A 588 -50.32 -0.41 -26.49
C GLY A 588 -49.76 -1.82 -26.59
N VAL A 589 -50.05 -2.53 -27.68
CA VAL A 589 -49.56 -3.87 -27.95
C VAL A 589 -48.97 -3.93 -29.36
N LYS A 590 -47.96 -4.77 -29.53
CA LYS A 590 -47.24 -4.97 -30.78
C LYS A 590 -47.28 -6.42 -31.23
N VAL A 591 -47.56 -6.62 -32.51
CA VAL A 591 -47.61 -7.95 -33.14
C VAL A 591 -46.39 -8.11 -34.05
N LEU A 592 -45.52 -9.05 -33.72
CA LEU A 592 -44.30 -9.34 -34.50
C LEU A 592 -44.55 -10.49 -35.47
N THR A 593 -43.96 -10.38 -36.66
CA THR A 593 -43.97 -11.41 -37.69
C THR A 593 -43.13 -12.62 -37.27
N CYS A 594 -43.65 -13.81 -37.54
CA CYS A 594 -42.90 -15.07 -37.48
C CYS A 594 -42.49 -15.48 -38.90
N PRO A 595 -41.33 -16.13 -39.09
CA PRO A 595 -40.93 -16.63 -40.40
C PRO A 595 -41.95 -17.66 -40.94
N PRO A 596 -42.22 -17.67 -42.26
CA PRO A 596 -43.17 -18.61 -42.87
C PRO A 596 -42.71 -20.06 -42.69
N GLN A 597 -43.66 -20.96 -42.46
CA GLN A 597 -43.40 -22.41 -42.35
C GLN A 597 -42.68 -22.91 -43.62
N ARG A 598 -41.43 -23.35 -43.50
CA ARG A 598 -40.92 -24.37 -44.42
C ARG A 598 -41.39 -25.72 -43.88
N THR A 599 -42.50 -26.22 -44.40
CA THR A 599 -42.80 -27.65 -44.30
C THR A 599 -41.74 -28.38 -45.11
N CYS A 600 -40.70 -28.89 -44.46
CA CYS A 600 -39.97 -30.02 -45.02
C CYS A 600 -40.90 -31.22 -44.91
N GLU A 601 -41.84 -31.35 -45.84
CA GLU A 601 -42.41 -32.64 -46.16
C GLU A 601 -41.24 -33.51 -46.61
N TRP A 602 -40.92 -34.53 -45.84
CA TRP A 602 -40.06 -35.60 -46.31
C TRP A 602 -40.78 -36.24 -47.51
N PRO A 603 -40.25 -36.17 -48.74
CA PRO A 603 -40.86 -36.93 -49.81
C PRO A 603 -40.70 -38.41 -49.48
N ASN A 604 -41.75 -39.20 -49.75
CA ASN A 604 -41.70 -40.65 -49.71
C ASN A 604 -40.43 -41.16 -50.41
N LYS A 605 -39.84 -42.22 -49.87
CA LYS A 605 -38.64 -42.93 -50.36
C LYS A 605 -38.71 -43.21 -51.88
N ALA A 606 -38.28 -42.27 -52.71
CA ALA A 606 -37.97 -42.53 -54.12
C ALA A 606 -37.04 -41.48 -54.73
N ASP A 607 -37.06 -40.21 -54.31
CA ASP A 607 -36.25 -39.16 -54.96
C ASP A 607 -35.34 -38.42 -53.97
N MET A 608 -34.20 -39.03 -53.63
CA MET A 608 -33.07 -38.31 -53.00
C MET A 608 -32.15 -37.75 -54.09
N VAL A 609 -32.50 -36.60 -54.69
CA VAL A 609 -31.50 -35.72 -55.31
C VAL A 609 -31.91 -34.25 -55.14
N LYS A 610 -31.04 -33.51 -54.43
CA LYS A 610 -30.94 -32.04 -54.29
C LYS A 610 -31.87 -31.34 -53.28
N CYS A 611 -31.29 -30.94 -52.15
CA CYS A 611 -31.38 -29.58 -51.62
C CYS A 611 -30.06 -29.23 -50.92
N SER A 612 -29.33 -28.27 -51.49
CA SER A 612 -28.23 -27.51 -50.89
C SER A 612 -28.76 -26.24 -50.26
#